data_AF-A0A1U8B7X2-F1
#
_entry.id   AF-A0A1U8B7X2-F1
#
_cell.length_a   1.000
_cell.length_b   1.000
_cell.length_c   1.000
_cell.angle_alpha   90.00
_cell.angle_beta   90.00
_cell.angle_gamma   90.00
#
_symmetry.space_group_name_H-M   'P 1'
#
loop_
_entity.id
_entity.type
_entity.pdbx_description
1 polymer ?
#
loop_
_entity_poly.entity_id
_entity_poly.type
_entity_poly.pdbx_seq_one_letter_code
_entity_poly.pdbx_strand_id
1 'polypeptide(L)'
;MEKALRVYGEVLRLVRRLPKDTRPYYSKYARENFVNYRDADTSDAQALDELFHRAYVHAAWVLKKYSVDQAAANKLKDICCKS
;
A
#
# COMPACT_ATOMS: atom_id res chain seq x y z
N MET A 1 -2.86 -0.32 15.17
CA MET A 1 -1.79 -1.01 14.39
C MET A 1 -2.31 -2.08 13.42
N GLU A 2 -3.37 -2.82 13.72
CA GLU A 2 -3.83 -3.94 12.86
C GLU A 2 -4.16 -3.53 11.40
N LYS A 3 -4.86 -2.39 11.20
CA LYS A 3 -5.15 -1.84 9.85
C LYS A 3 -3.87 -1.58 9.06
N ALA A 4 -2.85 -0.98 9.67
CA ALA A 4 -1.57 -0.69 9.01
C ALA A 4 -0.83 -1.97 8.56
N LEU A 5 -0.83 -3.02 9.39
CA LEU A 5 -0.25 -4.32 9.03
C LEU A 5 -1.02 -4.98 7.87
N ARG A 6 -2.36 -4.87 7.86
CA ARG A 6 -3.20 -5.38 6.76
C ARG A 6 -2.90 -4.64 5.44
N VAL A 7 -2.81 -3.31 5.48
CA VAL A 7 -2.43 -2.46 4.33
C VAL A 7 -1.05 -2.87 3.81
N TYR A 8 -0.04 -2.94 4.67
CA TYR A 8 1.31 -3.33 4.28
C TYR A 8 1.36 -4.74 3.67
N GLY A 9 0.67 -5.71 4.29
CA GLY A 9 0.57 -7.07 3.77
C GLY A 9 -0.06 -7.13 2.38
N GLU A 10 -1.13 -6.37 2.13
CA GLU A 10 -1.74 -6.30 0.79
C GLU A 10 -0.83 -5.62 -0.24
N VAL A 11 -0.11 -4.55 0.14
CA VAL A 11 0.89 -3.92 -0.74
C VAL A 11 1.94 -4.95 -1.17
N LEU A 12 2.47 -5.76 -0.25
CA LEU A 12 3.42 -6.82 -0.61
C LEU A 12 2.83 -7.89 -1.54
N ARG A 13 1.54 -8.21 -1.40
CA ARG A 13 0.86 -9.12 -2.36
C ARG A 13 0.73 -8.50 -3.74
N LEU A 14 0.49 -7.19 -3.84
CA LEU A 14 0.47 -6.47 -5.11
C LEU A 14 1.85 -6.43 -5.76
N VAL A 15 2.92 -6.22 -4.98
CA VAL A 15 4.30 -6.26 -5.50
C VAL A 15 4.60 -7.62 -6.17
N ARG A 16 4.06 -8.72 -5.67
CA ARG A 16 4.22 -10.05 -6.31
C ARG A 16 3.57 -10.16 -7.68
N ARG A 17 2.63 -9.28 -8.03
CA ARG A 17 1.99 -9.22 -9.36
C ARG A 17 2.81 -8.42 -10.39
N LEU A 18 3.82 -7.69 -9.95
CA LEU A 18 4.70 -6.93 -10.85
C LEU A 18 5.68 -7.85 -11.59
N PRO A 19 6.32 -7.36 -12.69
CA PRO A 19 7.44 -8.04 -13.34
C PRO A 19 8.54 -8.41 -12.35
N LYS A 20 9.11 -9.62 -12.49
CA LYS A 20 10.00 -10.23 -11.49
C LYS A 20 11.21 -9.36 -11.13
N ASP A 21 11.80 -8.72 -12.12
CA ASP A 21 12.93 -7.81 -12.06
C ASP A 21 12.64 -6.52 -11.26
N THR A 22 11.39 -6.07 -11.23
CA THR A 22 10.98 -4.85 -10.53
C THR A 22 10.61 -5.06 -9.06
N ARG A 23 10.30 -6.31 -8.67
CA ARG A 23 9.81 -6.64 -7.32
C ARG A 23 10.77 -6.23 -6.21
N PRO A 24 12.09 -6.47 -6.29
CA PRO A 24 13.01 -6.10 -5.21
C PRO A 24 12.97 -4.60 -4.90
N TYR A 25 12.91 -3.75 -5.94
CA TYR A 25 12.80 -2.31 -5.80
C TYR A 25 11.51 -1.92 -5.05
N TYR A 26 10.35 -2.43 -5.50
CA TYR A 26 9.08 -2.08 -4.88
C TYR A 26 8.87 -2.69 -3.49
N SER A 27 9.41 -3.88 -3.21
CA SER A 27 9.42 -4.46 -1.86
C SER A 27 10.24 -3.63 -0.89
N LYS A 28 11.43 -3.14 -1.32
CA LYS A 28 12.24 -2.23 -0.53
C LYS A 28 11.50 -0.92 -0.25
N TYR A 29 10.97 -0.29 -1.30
CA TYR A 29 10.23 0.97 -1.19
C TYR A 29 8.99 0.87 -0.27
N ALA A 30 8.25 -0.24 -0.36
CA ALA A 30 7.10 -0.50 0.52
C ALA A 30 7.53 -0.62 1.98
N ARG A 31 8.64 -1.33 2.26
CA ARG A 31 9.19 -1.47 3.62
C ARG A 31 9.64 -0.12 4.17
N GLU A 32 10.39 0.66 3.40
CA GLU A 32 10.86 1.98 3.80
C GLU A 32 9.70 2.91 4.18
N ASN A 33 8.67 2.98 3.33
CA ASN A 33 7.48 3.78 3.63
C ASN A 33 6.76 3.30 4.89
N PHE A 34 6.56 1.99 5.05
CA PHE A 34 5.91 1.45 6.24
C PHE A 34 6.67 1.81 7.53
N VAL A 35 7.99 1.74 7.48
CA VAL A 35 8.88 2.03 8.62
C VAL A 35 8.95 3.53 8.92
N ASN A 36 8.87 4.39 7.91
CA ASN A 36 8.90 5.85 8.07
C ASN A 36 7.68 6.39 8.83
N TYR A 37 6.55 5.70 8.75
CA TYR A 37 5.31 6.10 9.46
C TYR A 37 5.05 5.27 10.72
N ARG A 38 6.06 4.56 11.26
CA ARG A 38 5.88 3.72 12.45
C ARG A 38 5.48 4.53 13.70
N ASP A 39 5.97 5.77 13.79
CA ASP A 39 5.77 6.69 14.91
C ASP A 39 4.68 7.71 14.60
N ALA A 40 3.90 7.50 13.53
CA ALA A 40 2.74 8.33 13.23
C ALA A 40 1.75 8.29 14.40
N ASP A 41 1.21 9.46 14.76
CA ASP A 41 0.28 9.56 15.86
C ASP A 41 -0.98 8.74 15.56
N THR A 42 -1.16 7.65 16.32
CA THR A 42 -2.30 6.76 16.11
C THR A 42 -3.61 7.32 16.63
N SER A 43 -3.57 8.44 17.38
CA SER A 43 -4.75 9.16 17.85
C SER A 43 -5.32 10.11 16.79
N ASP A 44 -4.51 10.52 15.81
CA ASP A 44 -4.96 11.31 14.66
C ASP A 44 -5.51 10.39 13.56
N ALA A 45 -6.81 10.10 13.66
CA ALA A 45 -7.51 9.27 12.70
C ALA A 45 -7.48 9.85 11.28
N GLN A 46 -7.48 11.18 11.12
CA GLN A 46 -7.46 11.83 9.82
C GLN A 46 -6.10 11.64 9.14
N ALA A 47 -5.00 11.87 9.87
CA ALA A 47 -3.66 11.64 9.35
C ALA A 47 -3.44 10.18 8.94
N LEU A 48 -3.97 9.22 9.71
CA LEU A 48 -3.92 7.80 9.36
C LEU A 48 -4.72 7.47 8.11
N ASP A 49 -5.93 8.00 7.96
CA ASP A 49 -6.74 7.74 6.77
C ASP A 49 -6.12 8.36 5.51
N GLU A 50 -5.51 9.54 5.61
CA GLU A 50 -4.71 10.11 4.51
C GLU A 50 -3.52 9.22 4.14
N LEU A 51 -2.82 8.66 5.12
CA LEU A 51 -1.71 7.72 4.89
C LEU A 51 -2.18 6.46 4.16
N PHE A 52 -3.30 5.86 4.60
CA PHE A 52 -3.87 4.69 3.95
C PHE A 52 -4.38 5.01 2.54
N HIS A 53 -5.01 6.15 2.35
CA HIS A 53 -5.45 6.61 1.04
C HIS A 53 -4.27 6.77 0.07
N ARG A 54 -3.18 7.43 0.51
CA ARG A 54 -1.94 7.54 -0.27
C ARG A 54 -1.38 6.17 -0.65
N ALA A 55 -1.35 5.22 0.29
CA ALA A 55 -0.88 3.86 0.01
C ALA A 55 -1.67 3.18 -1.12
N TYR A 56 -3.01 3.32 -1.12
CA TYR A 56 -3.86 2.83 -2.21
C TYR A 56 -3.55 3.52 -3.55
N VAL A 57 -3.50 4.86 -3.57
CA VAL A 57 -3.24 5.64 -4.78
C VAL A 57 -1.89 5.27 -5.41
N HIS A 58 -0.83 5.18 -4.60
CA HIS A 58 0.49 4.80 -5.08
C HIS A 58 0.52 3.37 -5.61
N ALA A 59 -0.09 2.42 -4.90
CA ALA A 59 -0.16 1.03 -5.36
C ALA A 59 -0.91 0.92 -6.69
N ALA A 60 -2.08 1.57 -6.83
CA ALA A 60 -2.86 1.58 -8.06
C ALA A 60 -2.07 2.19 -9.24
N TRP A 61 -1.35 3.28 -8.99
CA TRP A 61 -0.49 3.90 -10.00
C TRP A 61 0.64 2.97 -10.46
N VAL A 62 1.33 2.28 -9.54
CA VAL A 62 2.39 1.31 -9.88
C VAL A 62 1.81 0.15 -10.69
N LEU A 63 0.65 -0.38 -10.32
CA LEU A 63 -0.02 -1.44 -11.07
C LEU A 63 -0.33 -0.98 -12.50
N LYS A 64 -0.85 0.25 -12.67
CA LYS A 64 -1.13 0.86 -13.98
C LYS A 64 0.14 1.00 -14.80
N LYS A 65 1.25 1.44 -14.19
CA LYS A 65 2.56 1.59 -14.85
C LYS A 65 3.04 0.29 -15.51
N TYR A 66 2.74 -0.86 -14.90
CA TYR A 66 3.13 -2.18 -15.42
C TYR A 66 1.98 -2.95 -16.09
N SER A 67 0.91 -2.25 -16.48
CA SER A 67 -0.27 -2.84 -17.13
C SER A 67 -0.90 -4.01 -16.35
N VAL A 68 -0.79 -3.99 -15.03
CA VAL A 68 -1.50 -4.94 -14.15
C VAL A 68 -2.94 -4.47 -13.99
N ASP A 69 -3.88 -5.41 -14.10
CA ASP A 69 -5.30 -5.17 -13.90
C ASP A 69 -5.57 -4.44 -12.56
N GLN A 70 -6.28 -3.32 -12.64
CA GLN A 70 -6.64 -2.48 -11.50
C GLN A 70 -7.54 -3.21 -10.50
N ALA A 71 -8.30 -4.22 -10.93
CA ALA A 71 -9.09 -5.04 -10.02
C ALA A 71 -8.23 -5.74 -8.95
N ALA A 72 -6.93 -5.94 -9.21
CA ALA A 72 -5.99 -6.44 -8.22
C ALA A 72 -5.93 -5.57 -6.95
N ALA A 73 -6.13 -4.26 -7.08
CA ALA A 73 -6.08 -3.30 -5.98
C ALA A 73 -7.39 -3.18 -5.20
N ASN A 74 -8.49 -3.84 -5.61
CA ASN A 74 -9.80 -3.69 -4.96
C ASN A 74 -9.75 -4.00 -3.46
N LYS A 75 -9.05 -5.06 -3.08
CA LYS A 75 -8.89 -5.42 -1.66
C LYS A 75 -8.12 -4.35 -0.88
N LEU A 76 -7.08 -3.76 -1.47
CA LEU A 76 -6.34 -2.67 -0.84
C LEU A 76 -7.22 -1.42 -0.73
N LYS A 77 -7.97 -1.09 -1.78
CA LYS A 77 -8.94 0.01 -1.79
C LYS A 77 -9.96 -0.13 -0.65
N ASP A 78 -10.50 -1.33 -0.48
CA ASP A 78 -11.48 -1.59 0.58
C ASP A 78 -10.88 -1.40 1.97
N ILE A 79 -9.65 -1.86 2.22
CA ILE A 79 -8.99 -1.67 3.52
C ILE A 79 -8.63 -0.21 3.76
N CYS A 80 -8.19 0.51 2.73
CA CYS A 80 -7.71 1.89 2.87
C CYS A 80 -8.83 2.94 2.88
N CYS A 81 -9.92 2.70 2.15
CA CYS A 81 -10.91 3.74 1.84
C CYS A 81 -12.33 3.41 2.34
N LYS A 82 -12.57 2.22 2.89
CA LYS A 82 -13.82 1.94 3.62
C LYS A 82 -13.52 2.02 5.11
N SER A 83 -14.18 2.95 5.78
CA SER A 83 -14.18 3.12 7.24
C SER A 83 -15.26 2.24 7.85
#